data_AF-A0A0J1HKL5-F1
#
_entry.id   AF-A0A0J1HKL5-F1
#
_cell.length_a   1.000
_cell.length_b   1.000
_cell.length_c   1.000
_cell.angle_alpha   90.00
_cell.angle_beta   90.00
_cell.angle_gamma   90.00
#
_symmetry.space_group_name_H-M   'P 1'
#
loop_
_entity.id
_entity.type
_entity.pdbx_description
1 polymer ?
#
loop_
_entity_poly.entity_id
_entity_poly.type
_entity_poly.pdbx_seq_one_letter_code
_entity_poly.pdbx_strand_id
1 'polypeptide(L)'
;MNKPKIIKLLQLLVFTLYVILYVVWFVRAVFSINLIHVALGQDDILIRILLVISLIGMVIASFYLNSLNNDQTKEKNKTKTLLVMYIVVAIMTLYSTDIVQYIKSFN
;
A
#
# COMPACT_ATOMS: atom_id res chain seq x y z
N MET A 1 28.14 0.54 -23.44
CA MET A 1 27.13 0.20 -22.42
C MET A 1 26.50 1.50 -21.92
N ASN A 2 25.20 1.73 -22.17
CA ASN A 2 24.56 3.03 -21.92
C ASN A 2 24.46 3.33 -20.41
N LYS A 3 25.33 4.22 -19.90
CA LYS A 3 25.31 4.79 -18.54
C LYS A 3 23.90 5.12 -17.99
N PRO A 4 22.93 5.70 -18.75
CA PRO A 4 21.61 6.02 -18.19
C PRO A 4 20.74 4.80 -17.86
N LYS A 5 20.96 3.64 -18.50
CA LYS A 5 20.22 2.41 -18.16
C LYS A 5 20.65 1.84 -16.82
N ILE A 6 21.95 1.93 -16.50
CA ILE A 6 22.52 1.38 -15.26
C ILE A 6 22.02 2.17 -14.04
N ILE A 7 21.94 3.50 -14.15
CA ILE A 7 21.46 4.37 -13.06
C ILE A 7 19.98 4.11 -12.74
N LYS A 8 19.12 3.97 -13.76
CA LYS A 8 17.70 3.61 -13.56
C LYS A 8 17.54 2.24 -12.90
N LEU A 9 18.36 1.27 -13.30
CA LEU A 9 18.34 -0.08 -12.75
C LEU A 9 18.80 -0.09 -11.29
N LEU A 10 19.81 0.71 -10.96
CA LEU A 10 20.30 0.89 -9.59
C LEU A 10 19.26 1.59 -8.71
N GLN A 11 18.59 2.64 -9.21
CA GLN A 11 17.49 3.29 -8.50
C GLN A 11 16.33 2.34 -8.23
N LEU A 12 15.95 1.51 -9.21
CA LEU A 12 14.91 0.50 -9.03
C LEU A 12 15.32 -0.52 -7.96
N LEU A 13 16.56 -0.96 -7.97
CA LEU A 13 17.08 -1.96 -7.01
C LEU A 13 17.12 -1.39 -5.59
N VAL A 14 17.64 -0.17 -5.41
CA VAL A 14 17.64 0.54 -4.12
C VAL A 14 16.23 0.77 -3.62
N PHE A 15 15.31 1.17 -4.50
CA PHE A 15 13.91 1.35 -4.15
C PHE A 15 13.23 0.05 -3.72
N THR A 16 13.50 -1.04 -4.45
CA THR A 16 12.98 -2.38 -4.11
C THR A 16 13.52 -2.84 -2.75
N LEU A 17 14.81 -2.61 -2.49
CA LEU A 17 15.44 -2.90 -1.20
C LEU A 17 14.80 -2.09 -0.07
N TYR A 18 14.52 -0.80 -0.33
CA TYR A 18 13.86 0.09 0.62
C TYR A 18 12.44 -0.38 0.94
N VAL A 19 11.66 -0.78 -0.07
CA VAL A 19 10.31 -1.33 0.12
C VAL A 19 10.36 -2.63 0.93
N ILE A 20 11.30 -3.54 0.63
CA ILE A 20 11.46 -4.79 1.38
C ILE A 20 11.81 -4.50 2.84
N LEU A 21 12.76 -3.60 3.10
CA LEU A 21 13.13 -3.21 4.46
C LEU A 21 11.95 -2.57 5.21
N TYR A 22 11.16 -1.73 4.53
CA TYR A 22 9.98 -1.11 5.10
C TYR A 22 8.90 -2.14 5.43
N VAL A 23 8.64 -3.10 4.54
CA VAL A 23 7.71 -4.22 4.76
C VAL A 23 8.19 -5.10 5.90
N VAL A 24 9.47 -5.46 5.96
CA VAL A 24 10.02 -6.30 7.03
C VAL A 24 9.98 -5.57 8.38
N TRP A 25 10.33 -4.29 8.42
CA TRP A 25 10.25 -3.47 9.63
C TRP A 25 8.79 -3.31 10.07
N PHE A 26 7.88 -3.09 9.12
CA PHE A 26 6.45 -2.99 9.39
C PHE A 26 5.86 -4.31 9.91
N VAL A 27 6.15 -5.44 9.26
CA VAL A 27 5.70 -6.76 9.72
C VAL A 27 6.23 -7.04 11.13
N ARG A 28 7.49 -6.71 11.42
CA ARG A 28 8.04 -6.80 12.78
C ARG A 28 7.35 -5.86 13.75
N ALA A 29 7.14 -4.59 13.40
CA ALA A 29 6.48 -3.62 14.27
C ALA A 29 5.04 -4.04 14.58
N VAL A 30 4.29 -4.48 13.57
CA VAL A 30 2.93 -5.01 13.73
C VAL A 30 2.92 -6.27 14.59
N PHE A 31 3.82 -7.23 14.35
CA PHE A 31 3.88 -8.45 15.16
C PHE A 31 4.34 -8.19 16.60
N SER A 32 5.32 -7.30 16.81
CA SER A 32 5.83 -6.94 18.14
C SER A 32 4.81 -6.12 18.93
N ILE A 33 4.01 -5.26 18.28
CA ILE A 33 2.88 -4.55 18.91
C ILE A 33 1.72 -5.54 19.18
N ASN A 34 1.49 -6.51 18.29
CA ASN A 34 0.42 -7.50 18.42
C ASN A 34 0.57 -8.43 19.64
N LEU A 35 1.78 -8.81 20.05
CA LEU A 35 1.96 -9.59 21.28
C LEU A 35 1.45 -8.85 22.54
N ILE A 36 1.40 -7.52 22.51
CA ILE A 36 0.91 -6.69 23.63
C ILE A 36 -0.60 -6.38 23.48
N HIS A 37 -1.11 -6.27 22.25
CA HIS A 37 -2.50 -5.85 21.97
C HIS A 37 -3.52 -6.97 21.68
N VAL A 38 -3.08 -8.23 21.50
CA VAL A 38 -3.99 -9.40 21.30
C VAL A 38 -4.95 -9.62 22.47
N ALA A 39 -4.78 -8.90 23.60
CA ALA A 39 -5.72 -8.92 24.72
C ALA A 39 -6.98 -8.02 24.56
N LEU A 40 -7.03 -7.03 23.64
CA LEU A 40 -8.05 -5.95 23.77
C LEU A 40 -8.79 -5.46 22.50
N GLY A 41 -8.52 -5.90 21.28
CA GLY A 41 -9.38 -5.51 20.14
C GLY A 41 -8.84 -5.85 18.76
N GLN A 42 -9.49 -6.79 18.06
CA GLN A 42 -9.05 -7.31 16.77
C GLN A 42 -9.40 -6.39 15.57
N ASP A 43 -10.47 -5.59 15.67
CA ASP A 43 -10.98 -4.82 14.53
C ASP A 43 -10.05 -3.68 14.11
N ASP A 44 -9.44 -2.99 15.08
CA ASP A 44 -8.59 -1.81 14.87
C ASP A 44 -7.25 -2.16 14.20
N ILE A 45 -6.78 -3.40 14.42
CA ILE A 45 -5.52 -3.91 13.86
C ILE A 45 -5.69 -4.23 12.37
N LEU A 46 -6.80 -4.87 11.99
CA LEU A 46 -7.09 -5.20 10.60
C LEU A 46 -7.21 -3.94 9.73
N ILE A 47 -7.88 -2.91 10.25
CA ILE A 47 -8.00 -1.60 9.58
C ILE A 47 -6.62 -0.98 9.34
N ARG A 48 -5.75 -0.95 10.36
CA ARG A 48 -4.38 -0.42 10.21
C ARG A 48 -3.55 -1.20 9.20
N ILE A 49 -3.65 -2.52 9.19
CA ILE A 49 -2.94 -3.38 8.22
C ILE A 49 -3.44 -3.10 6.79
N LEU A 50 -4.75 -3.02 6.59
CA LEU A 50 -5.34 -2.73 5.28
C LEU A 50 -4.89 -1.37 4.72
N LEU A 51 -4.83 -0.36 5.59
CA LEU A 51 -4.37 0.98 5.24
C LEU A 51 -2.93 0.97 4.75
N VAL A 52 -2.04 0.28 5.47
CA VAL A 52 -0.62 0.21 5.10
C VAL A 52 -0.41 -0.60 3.82
N ILE A 53 -1.10 -1.72 3.65
CA ILE A 53 -1.04 -2.50 2.40
C ILE A 53 -1.54 -1.65 1.22
N SER A 54 -2.61 -0.89 1.41
CA SER A 54 -3.16 -0.01 0.37
C SER A 54 -2.17 1.10 -0.01
N LEU A 55 -1.51 1.71 0.96
CA LEU A 55 -0.46 2.72 0.72
C LEU A 55 0.74 2.13 -0.03
N ILE A 56 1.22 0.95 0.37
CA ILE A 56 2.33 0.26 -0.30
C ILE A 56 1.93 -0.09 -1.74
N GLY A 57 0.73 -0.62 -1.95
CA GLY A 57 0.18 -0.92 -3.27
C GLY A 57 0.12 0.33 -4.16
N MET A 58 -0.28 1.48 -3.59
CA MET A 58 -0.33 2.76 -4.29
C MET A 58 1.06 3.23 -4.73
N VAL A 59 2.06 3.10 -3.86
CA VAL A 59 3.45 3.45 -4.16
C VAL A 59 3.98 2.56 -5.29
N ILE A 60 3.83 1.23 -5.17
CA ILE A 60 4.29 0.27 -6.18
C ILE A 60 3.59 0.51 -7.52
N ALA A 61 2.27 0.70 -7.52
CA ALA A 61 1.50 0.94 -8.74
C ALA A 61 1.90 2.27 -9.41
N SER A 62 2.22 3.30 -8.62
CA SER A 62 2.73 4.58 -9.15
C SER A 62 4.10 4.43 -9.81
N PHE A 63 5.01 3.69 -9.18
CA PHE A 63 6.32 3.39 -9.76
C PHE A 63 6.19 2.56 -11.04
N TYR A 64 5.35 1.54 -11.02
CA TYR A 64 5.08 0.72 -12.19
C TYR A 64 4.49 1.55 -13.33
N LEU A 65 3.53 2.44 -13.03
CA LEU A 65 2.95 3.37 -14.01
C LEU A 65 4.03 4.26 -14.66
N ASN A 66 4.96 4.76 -13.87
CA ASN A 66 6.05 5.61 -14.35
C ASN A 66 7.11 4.82 -15.14
N SER A 67 7.23 3.51 -14.91
CA SER A 67 8.11 2.63 -15.67
C SER A 67 7.56 2.23 -17.04
N LEU A 68 6.26 2.40 -17.29
CA LEU A 68 5.63 2.01 -18.56
C LEU A 68 5.94 3.01 -19.68
N ASN A 69 6.31 2.48 -20.86
CA ASN A 69 6.52 3.30 -22.06
C ASN A 69 5.20 3.88 -22.61
N ASN A 70 5.28 4.94 -23.41
CA ASN A 70 4.10 5.62 -23.96
C ASN A 70 3.25 4.74 -24.88
N ASP A 71 3.86 3.74 -25.52
CA ASP A 71 3.17 2.81 -26.42
C ASP A 71 2.38 1.73 -25.66
N GLN A 72 2.59 1.59 -24.34
CA GLN A 72 1.89 0.64 -23.48
C GLN A 72 0.60 1.24 -22.88
N THR A 73 -0.22 1.89 -23.71
CA THR A 73 -1.40 2.65 -23.28
C THR A 73 -2.44 1.78 -22.55
N LYS A 74 -2.60 0.53 -22.98
CA LYS A 74 -3.50 -0.45 -22.35
C LYS A 74 -3.06 -0.83 -20.93
N GLU A 75 -1.76 -1.06 -20.72
CA GLU A 75 -1.22 -1.34 -19.38
C GLU A 75 -1.28 -0.09 -18.50
N LYS A 76 -0.95 1.09 -19.03
CA LYS A 76 -1.06 2.36 -18.29
C LYS A 76 -2.48 2.56 -17.75
N ASN A 77 -3.51 2.31 -18.56
CA ASN A 77 -4.89 2.43 -18.10
C ASN A 77 -5.23 1.41 -17.00
N LYS A 78 -4.79 0.16 -17.13
CA LYS A 78 -4.99 -0.85 -16.06
C LYS A 78 -4.31 -0.45 -14.75
N THR A 79 -3.07 0.05 -14.82
CA THR A 79 -2.34 0.49 -13.63
C THR A 79 -2.96 1.73 -13.00
N LYS A 80 -3.49 2.67 -13.80
CA LYS A 80 -4.29 3.79 -13.29
C LYS A 80 -5.55 3.31 -12.57
N THR A 81 -6.29 2.35 -13.15
CA THR A 81 -7.46 1.75 -12.48
C THR A 81 -7.06 1.09 -11.15
N LEU A 82 -5.94 0.37 -11.13
CA LEU A 82 -5.42 -0.26 -9.91
C LEU A 82 -5.06 0.78 -8.83
N LEU A 83 -4.45 1.90 -9.21
CA LEU A 83 -4.20 3.03 -8.31
C LEU A 83 -5.49 3.60 -7.71
N VAL A 84 -6.51 3.81 -8.54
CA VAL A 84 -7.82 4.28 -8.08
C VAL A 84 -8.44 3.28 -7.10
N MET A 85 -8.34 1.98 -7.35
CA MET A 85 -8.82 0.96 -6.40
C MET A 85 -8.11 1.05 -5.05
N TYR A 86 -6.77 1.19 -5.03
CA TYR A 86 -6.04 1.37 -3.76
C TYR A 86 -6.45 2.64 -3.01
N ILE A 87 -6.73 3.74 -3.72
CA ILE A 87 -7.24 4.98 -3.10
C ILE A 87 -8.62 4.74 -2.47
N VAL A 88 -9.54 4.10 -3.20
CA VAL A 88 -10.89 3.80 -2.69
C VAL A 88 -10.81 2.91 -1.45
N VAL A 89 -9.97 1.87 -1.46
CA VAL A 89 -9.78 0.98 -0.31
C VAL A 89 -9.21 1.76 0.88
N ALA A 90 -8.23 2.65 0.66
CA ALA A 90 -7.67 3.47 1.73
C ALA A 90 -8.72 4.41 2.36
N ILE A 91 -9.57 5.05 1.54
CA ILE A 91 -10.67 5.92 2.01
C ILE A 91 -11.68 5.09 2.80
N MET A 92 -12.16 3.98 2.25
CA MET A 92 -13.12 3.10 2.95
C MET A 92 -12.56 2.58 4.28
N THR A 93 -11.27 2.29 4.31
CA THR A 93 -10.59 1.84 5.53
C THR A 93 -10.50 2.96 6.57
N LEU A 94 -10.20 4.20 6.16
CA LEU A 94 -10.14 5.35 7.07
C LEU A 94 -11.49 5.68 7.71
N TYR A 95 -12.57 5.61 6.93
CA TYR A 95 -13.92 5.89 7.40
C TYR A 95 -14.65 4.66 7.92
N SER A 96 -13.98 3.51 7.99
CA SER A 96 -14.57 2.23 8.42
C SER A 96 -15.20 2.36 9.81
N THR A 97 -14.53 3.02 10.74
CA THR A 97 -14.96 3.16 12.13
C THR A 97 -16.18 4.07 12.26
N ASP A 98 -16.21 5.17 11.49
CA ASP A 98 -17.33 6.11 11.44
C ASP A 98 -18.58 5.47 10.82
N ILE A 99 -18.41 4.66 9.77
CA ILE A 99 -19.49 3.90 9.14
C ILE A 99 -20.08 2.88 10.13
N VAL A 100 -19.23 2.16 10.87
CA VAL A 100 -19.68 1.19 11.87
C VAL A 100 -20.41 1.88 13.03
N GLN A 101 -19.91 3.03 13.52
CA GLN A 101 -20.59 3.82 14.54
C GLN A 101 -21.92 4.38 14.03
N TYR A 102 -21.98 4.87 12.79
CA TYR A 102 -23.20 5.34 12.15
C TYR A 102 -24.25 4.23 12.05
N ILE A 103 -23.88 3.01 11.62
CA ILE A 103 -24.82 1.88 11.56
C ILE A 103 -25.33 1.51 12.96
N LYS A 104 -24.44 1.52 13.97
CA LYS A 104 -24.83 1.25 15.36
C LYS A 104 -25.78 2.30 15.95
N SER A 105 -25.84 3.52 15.42
CA SER A 105 -26.76 4.54 15.94
C SER A 105 -28.22 4.38 15.45
N PHE A 106 -28.46 3.51 14.46
CA PHE A 106 -29.81 3.17 13.98
C PHE A 106 -30.42 1.94 14.66
N ASN A 107 -29.66 1.25 15.52
CA ASN A 107 -30.04 0.00 16.15
C ASN A 107 -30.06 0.15 17.67
#